data_AF-A0A849K9Y9-F1
#
_entry.id   AF-A0A849K9Y9-F1
#
_cell.length_a   1.000
_cell.length_b   1.000
_cell.length_c   1.000
_cell.angle_alpha   90.00
_cell.angle_beta   90.00
_cell.angle_gamma   90.00
#
_symmetry.space_group_name_H-M   'P 1'
#
loop_
_entity.id
_entity.type
_entity.pdbx_description
1 polymer ?
#
loop_
_entity_poly.entity_id
_entity_poly.type
_entity_poly.pdbx_seq_one_letter_code
_entity_poly.pdbx_strand_id
1 'polypeptide(L)'
;MPTTSIYSESDGVVCWQGCLEDAGPDVENIAVHASHLGMPTHPDVLRIVANRLAQPEGRWRPYRRPRAGVKPASTAPSRSRK
;
A
#
# COMPACT_ATOMS: atom_id res chain seq x y z
N MET A 1 15.66 -12.60 -1.73
CA MET A 1 14.91 -11.84 -0.70
C MET A 1 13.80 -11.08 -1.41
N PRO A 2 12.59 -10.95 -0.83
CA PRO A 2 11.53 -10.18 -1.44
C PRO A 2 11.84 -8.68 -1.43
N THR A 3 11.58 -8.01 -2.55
CA THR A 3 11.87 -6.58 -2.74
C THR A 3 10.60 -5.83 -3.13
N THR A 4 10.39 -4.66 -2.53
CA THR A 4 9.25 -3.80 -2.87
C THR A 4 9.74 -2.36 -3.00
N SER A 5 9.63 -1.80 -4.20
CA SER A 5 9.88 -0.39 -4.45
C SER A 5 8.57 0.38 -4.41
N ILE A 6 8.51 1.42 -3.57
CA ILE A 6 7.39 2.35 -3.49
C ILE A 6 7.88 3.67 -4.07
N TYR A 7 7.28 4.12 -5.16
CA TYR A 7 7.73 5.30 -5.90
C TYR A 7 6.57 6.24 -6.20
N SER A 8 6.86 7.49 -6.55
CA SER A 8 5.84 8.43 -7.01
C SER A 8 6.32 9.22 -8.22
N GLU A 9 5.49 9.34 -9.24
CA GLU A 9 5.76 10.21 -10.39
C GLU A 9 5.78 11.69 -10.01
N SER A 10 5.14 12.06 -8.90
CA SER A 10 5.18 13.41 -8.31
C SER A 10 6.33 13.62 -7.32
N ASP A 11 7.28 12.68 -7.22
CA ASP A 11 8.51 12.88 -6.45
C ASP A 11 9.35 13.99 -7.11
N GLY A 12 9.55 15.08 -6.38
CA GLY A 12 10.35 16.24 -6.84
C GLY A 12 11.81 16.22 -6.39
N VAL A 13 12.27 15.16 -5.72
CA VAL A 13 13.62 15.02 -5.15
C VAL A 13 14.40 13.92 -5.87
N VAL A 14 13.79 12.76 -6.06
CA VAL A 14 14.41 11.58 -6.68
C VAL A 14 13.71 11.24 -7.99
N CYS A 15 14.49 10.94 -9.03
CA CYS A 15 13.98 10.49 -10.33
C CYS A 15 13.33 9.10 -10.19
N TRP A 16 11.99 9.05 -10.22
CA TRP A 16 11.22 7.84 -9.90
C TRP A 16 11.49 6.66 -10.83
N GLN A 17 11.88 6.91 -12.08
CA GLN A 17 12.22 5.86 -13.05
C GLN A 17 13.43 5.05 -12.57
N GLY A 18 14.38 5.69 -11.88
CA GLY A 18 15.54 5.01 -11.31
C GLY A 18 15.20 4.18 -10.06
N CYS A 19 13.99 4.32 -9.51
CA CYS A 19 13.50 3.51 -8.41
C CYS A 19 12.76 2.25 -8.89
N LEU A 20 12.57 2.07 -10.20
CA LEU A 20 11.91 0.88 -10.73
C LEU A 20 12.88 -0.30 -10.71
N GLU A 21 12.46 -1.39 -10.09
CA GLU A 21 13.17 -2.66 -10.12
C GLU A 21 12.76 -3.48 -11.35
N ASP A 22 13.66 -4.32 -11.86
CA ASP A 22 13.34 -5.28 -12.91
C ASP A 22 12.29 -6.30 -12.44
N ALA A 23 11.42 -6.72 -13.37
CA ALA A 23 10.39 -7.70 -13.06
C ALA A 23 11.01 -9.03 -12.60
N GLY A 24 10.54 -9.53 -11.47
CA GLY A 24 11.01 -10.78 -10.87
C GLY A 24 9.92 -11.46 -10.03
N PRO A 25 10.15 -12.72 -9.60
CA PRO A 25 9.15 -13.51 -8.90
C PRO A 25 8.70 -12.90 -7.55
N ASP A 26 9.63 -12.25 -6.84
CA ASP A 26 9.39 -11.64 -5.52
C ASP A 26 9.69 -10.13 -5.51
N VAL A 27 9.57 -9.48 -6.68
CA VAL A 27 9.84 -8.05 -6.87
C VAL A 27 8.55 -7.34 -7.25
N GLU A 28 8.28 -6.20 -6.62
CA GLU A 28 7.10 -5.40 -6.92
C GLU A 28 7.38 -3.90 -6.89
N ASN A 29 6.99 -3.19 -7.93
CA ASN A 29 7.02 -1.73 -8.03
C ASN A 29 5.61 -1.18 -7.81
N ILE A 30 5.44 -0.25 -6.87
CA ILE A 30 4.13 0.31 -6.50
C ILE A 30 4.16 1.84 -6.58
N ALA A 31 3.46 2.36 -7.58
CA ALA A 31 3.23 3.80 -7.72
C ALA A 31 2.28 4.32 -6.62
N VAL A 32 2.63 5.41 -5.96
CA VAL A 32 1.76 6.14 -5.03
C VAL A 32 1.65 7.61 -5.45
N HIS A 33 0.60 8.28 -4.99
CA HIS A 33 0.44 9.73 -5.16
C HIS A 33 0.87 10.43 -3.86
N ALA A 34 2.16 10.71 -3.74
CA ALA A 34 2.75 11.41 -2.60
C ALA A 34 3.98 12.19 -3.05
N SER A 35 4.26 13.33 -2.42
CA SER A 35 5.57 13.97 -2.56
C SER A 35 6.62 13.16 -1.82
N HIS A 36 7.90 13.34 -2.16
CA HIS A 36 9.02 12.67 -1.49
C HIS A 36 8.93 12.78 0.04
N LEU A 37 8.80 14.02 0.54
CA LEU A 37 8.73 14.32 1.97
C LEU A 37 7.40 13.90 2.61
N GLY A 38 6.33 13.80 1.82
CA GLY A 38 5.04 13.29 2.28
C GLY A 38 4.98 11.77 2.35
N MET A 39 5.84 11.05 1.61
CA MET A 39 5.80 9.60 1.49
C MET A 39 5.96 8.84 2.83
N PRO A 40 6.88 9.22 3.74
CA PRO A 40 7.07 8.51 5.01
C PRO A 40 5.83 8.51 5.92
N THR A 41 4.96 9.51 5.80
CA THR A 41 3.74 9.66 6.62
C THR A 41 2.47 9.44 5.83
N HIS A 42 2.55 9.15 4.53
CA HIS A 42 1.39 8.97 3.66
C HIS A 42 0.62 7.69 4.05
N PRO A 43 -0.70 7.76 4.35
CA PRO A 43 -1.46 6.61 4.84
C PRO A 43 -1.40 5.38 3.93
N ASP A 44 -1.40 5.57 2.60
CA ASP A 44 -1.30 4.44 1.67
C ASP A 44 0.08 3.78 1.69
N VAL A 45 1.14 4.56 1.87
CA VAL A 45 2.52 4.04 1.97
C VAL A 45 2.66 3.24 3.25
N LEU A 46 2.22 3.79 4.37
CA LEU A 46 2.23 3.10 5.67
C LEU A 46 1.43 1.78 5.61
N ARG A 47 0.30 1.76 4.90
CA ARG A 47 -0.49 0.54 4.69
C ARG A 47 0.26 -0.51 3.87
N ILE A 48 0.96 -0.09 2.81
CA ILE A 48 1.79 -0.99 1.99
C ILE A 48 2.91 -1.57 2.85
N VAL A 49 3.65 -0.74 3.58
CA VAL A 49 4.76 -1.17 4.45
C VAL A 49 4.27 -2.14 5.52
N ALA A 50 3.20 -1.81 6.23
CA ALA A 50 2.59 -2.69 7.23
C ALA A 50 2.15 -4.02 6.60
N ASN A 51 1.60 -4.00 5.39
CA ASN A 51 1.25 -5.23 4.68
C ASN A 51 2.48 -6.10 4.38
N ARG A 52 3.64 -5.53 4.01
CA ARG A 52 4.88 -6.29 3.78
C ARG A 52 5.42 -6.91 5.05
N LEU A 53 5.52 -6.11 6.11
CA LEU A 53 6.08 -6.54 7.38
C LEU A 53 5.20 -7.58 8.09
N ALA A 54 3.90 -7.63 7.78
CA ALA A 54 3.00 -8.64 8.32
C ALA A 54 3.11 -10.02 7.63
N GLN A 55 3.86 -10.15 6.53
CA GLN A 55 3.98 -11.43 5.81
C GLN A 55 5.02 -12.33 6.49
N PRO A 56 4.70 -13.64 6.67
CA PRO A 56 5.70 -14.59 7.14
C PRO A 56 6.84 -14.78 6.14
N GLU A 57 8.02 -15.10 6.65
CA GLU A 57 9.18 -15.47 5.82
C GLU A 57 8.84 -16.63 4.88
N GLY A 58 9.32 -16.56 3.63
CA GLY A 58 9.04 -17.56 2.59
C GLY A 58 7.58 -17.60 2.11
N ARG A 59 6.70 -16.70 2.58
CA ARG A 59 5.29 -16.62 2.19
C ARG A 59 4.95 -15.27 1.55
N TRP A 60 5.90 -14.71 0.81
CA TRP A 60 5.71 -13.42 0.15
C TRP A 60 4.51 -13.44 -0.80
N ARG A 61 3.76 -12.32 -0.83
CA ARG A 61 2.61 -12.10 -1.70
C ARG A 61 2.58 -10.65 -2.18
N PRO A 62 2.24 -10.40 -3.46
CA PRO A 62 2.04 -9.05 -3.97
C PRO A 62 0.96 -8.28 -3.21
N TYR A 63 1.09 -6.95 -3.13
CA TYR A 63 0.09 -6.13 -2.43
C TYR A 63 -1.17 -5.95 -3.27
N ARG A 64 -2.29 -6.24 -2.63
CA ARG A 64 -3.62 -5.98 -3.20
C ARG A 64 -4.16 -4.70 -2.60
N ARG A 65 -4.32 -3.67 -3.45
CA ARG A 65 -5.00 -2.44 -3.04
C ARG A 65 -6.39 -2.78 -2.52
N PRO A 66 -6.80 -2.27 -1.35
CA PRO A 66 -8.18 -2.38 -0.90
C PRO A 66 -9.10 -1.82 -1.97
N ARG A 67 -10.14 -2.57 -2.35
CA ARG A 67 -11.18 -2.03 -3.24
C ARG A 67 -11.83 -0.84 -2.53
N ALA A 68 -12.06 0.26 -3.24
CA ALA A 68 -12.77 1.41 -2.71
C ALA A 68 -14.18 0.96 -2.25
N GLY A 69 -14.36 0.92 -0.92
CA GLY A 69 -15.61 0.84 -0.18
C GLY A 69 -16.74 -0.05 -0.72
N VAL A 70 -16.79 -1.31 -0.28
CA VAL A 70 -18.08 -1.81 0.24
C VAL A 70 -18.27 -1.09 1.57
N LYS A 71 -19.23 -0.17 1.66
CA LYS A 71 -19.62 0.42 2.94
C LYS A 71 -19.96 -0.75 3.88
N PRO A 72 -19.37 -0.87 5.08
CA PRO A 72 -19.88 -1.82 6.05
C PRO A 72 -21.36 -1.48 6.27
N ALA A 73 -22.24 -2.48 6.13
CA ALA A 73 -23.65 -2.31 6.39
C ALA A 73 -23.78 -1.71 7.80
N SER A 74 -24.31 -0.49 7.88
CA SER A 74 -24.59 0.15 9.15
C SER A 74 -25.57 -0.75 9.91
N THR A 75 -25.10 -1.44 10.95
CA THR A 75 -25.98 -2.08 11.91
C THR A 75 -26.73 -0.98 12.64
N ALA A 76 -27.95 -0.66 12.18
CA ALA A 76 -28.85 0.21 12.92
C ALA A 76 -29.17 -0.46 14.27
N PRO A 77 -29.07 0.25 15.40
CA PRO A 77 -29.49 -0.32 16.68
C PRO A 77 -31.01 -0.56 16.63
N SER A 78 -31.41 -1.80 16.87
CA SER A 78 -32.81 -2.16 17.04
C SER A 78 -33.37 -1.40 18.25
N ARG A 79 -34.11 -0.32 17.98
CA ARG A 79 -34.93 0.31 19.00
C ARG A 79 -36.10 -0.62 19.31
N SER A 80 -35.92 -1.46 20.32
CA SER A 80 -37.04 -2.06 21.03
C SER A 80 -37.70 -0.94 21.84
N ARG A 81 -38.87 -0.47 21.39
CA ARG A 81 -39.75 0.38 22.20
C ARG A 81 -40.86 -0.51 22.74
N LYS A 82 -41.00 -0.47 24.07
CA LYS A 82 -42.13 -1.00 24.84
C LYS A 82 -43.44 -0.36 24.39
#